data_AF-A0A0A0BIW6-F1
#
_entry.id   AF-A0A0A0BIW6-F1
#
_cell.length_a   1.000
_cell.length_b   1.000
_cell.length_c   1.000
_cell.angle_alpha   90.00
_cell.angle_beta   90.00
_cell.angle_gamma   90.00
#
_symmetry.space_group_name_H-M   'P 1'
#
loop_
_entity.id
_entity.type
_entity.pdbx_description
1 polymer ?
#
loop_
_entity_poly.entity_id
_entity_poly.type
_entity_poly.pdbx_seq_one_letter_code
_entity_poly.pdbx_strand_id
1 'polypeptide(L)'
;MTYLSEKVSKKTKKALSPKTIRDTVSDIHAFFVWAEGRGFIEVNPFHLVSSTILEKKVGRKNKREWSPEEIKRFLDVSQSDPRIVAMFALALFTGMRGRELANIKADSPSEKFLWVDAGKNKSSVRQVPVHPIIQPLVTKLRNDAGADGYLIPGLTVSQPDNNRYKNIGKKIKRLRAKANISEEVDFHSTRRSVAGALERAGVSQDMAARILGHTPTSLTYGLYSGGLKQDQLLEAVKSIHYGDGVEGSLREVITNTFGVCYDL
;
A
#
# COMPACT_ATOMS: atom_id res chain seq x y z
N MET A 1 -0.93 -18.42 31.68
CA MET A 1 -0.85 -18.12 30.22
C MET A 1 -2.21 -18.18 29.49
N THR A 2 -3.33 -18.34 30.20
CA THR A 2 -4.70 -18.47 29.66
C THR A 2 -5.39 -17.13 29.33
N TYR A 3 -4.99 -16.05 29.98
CA TYR A 3 -5.65 -14.75 29.84
C TYR A 3 -5.63 -14.19 28.41
N LEU A 4 -4.49 -14.26 27.70
CA LEU A 4 -4.39 -13.70 26.35
C LEU A 4 -5.11 -14.55 25.29
N SER A 5 -5.20 -15.86 25.48
CA SER A 5 -5.95 -16.77 24.59
C SER A 5 -7.46 -16.62 24.73
N GLU A 6 -7.93 -16.22 25.90
CA GLU A 6 -9.36 -16.00 26.19
C GLU A 6 -9.80 -14.54 25.93
N LYS A 7 -8.84 -13.64 25.74
CA LYS A 7 -9.11 -12.22 25.52
C LYS A 7 -9.85 -11.99 24.21
N VAL A 8 -10.92 -11.21 24.28
CA VAL A 8 -11.67 -10.74 23.12
C VAL A 8 -11.35 -9.27 22.81
N SER A 9 -11.38 -8.94 21.52
CA SER A 9 -11.25 -7.55 21.07
C SER A 9 -12.41 -6.72 21.59
N LYS A 10 -12.13 -5.61 22.31
CA LYS A 10 -13.16 -4.68 22.80
C LYS A 10 -14.03 -4.13 21.67
N LYS A 11 -13.47 -3.98 20.46
CA LYS A 11 -14.12 -3.39 19.29
C LYS A 11 -14.99 -4.37 18.52
N THR A 12 -14.52 -5.61 18.33
CA THR A 12 -15.22 -6.60 17.49
C THR A 12 -15.91 -7.69 18.30
N LYS A 13 -15.66 -7.76 19.62
CA LYS A 13 -16.13 -8.80 20.54
C LYS A 13 -15.74 -10.23 20.14
N LYS A 14 -14.86 -10.37 19.15
CA LYS A 14 -14.30 -11.65 18.67
C LYS A 14 -12.97 -11.95 19.38
N ALA A 15 -12.62 -13.23 19.47
CA ALA A 15 -11.30 -13.67 19.93
C ALA A 15 -10.17 -12.98 19.14
N LEU A 16 -9.07 -12.68 19.83
CA LEU A 16 -7.88 -12.11 19.19
C LEU A 16 -7.28 -13.11 18.20
N SER A 17 -6.71 -12.60 17.10
CA SER A 17 -6.02 -13.46 16.15
C SER A 17 -4.70 -13.97 16.76
N PRO A 18 -4.21 -15.17 16.38
CA PRO A 18 -2.93 -15.69 16.89
C PRO A 18 -1.75 -14.72 16.67
N LYS A 19 -1.77 -13.96 15.57
CA LYS A 19 -0.79 -12.89 15.33
C LYS A 19 -0.90 -11.77 16.36
N THR A 20 -2.11 -11.31 16.65
CA THR A 20 -2.32 -10.24 17.65
C THR A 20 -1.88 -10.67 19.04
N ILE A 21 -2.14 -11.92 19.42
CA ILE A 21 -1.66 -12.50 20.68
C ILE A 21 -0.12 -12.50 20.71
N ARG A 22 0.54 -12.99 19.65
CA ARG A 22 2.01 -12.98 19.53
C ARG A 22 2.61 -11.57 19.55
N ASP A 23 2.02 -10.62 18.83
CA ASP A 23 2.47 -9.23 18.84
C ASP A 23 2.37 -8.65 20.27
N THR A 24 1.28 -8.96 20.99
CA THR A 24 1.10 -8.53 22.41
C THR A 24 2.13 -9.17 23.33
N VAL A 25 2.41 -10.47 23.17
CA VAL A 25 3.45 -11.16 23.95
C VAL A 25 4.84 -10.61 23.62
N SER A 26 5.08 -10.24 22.35
CA SER A 26 6.35 -9.63 21.93
C SER A 26 6.55 -8.25 22.55
N ASP A 27 5.49 -7.44 22.62
CA ASP A 27 5.54 -6.13 23.28
C ASP A 27 5.84 -6.26 24.77
N ILE A 28 5.20 -7.21 25.46
CA ILE A 28 5.46 -7.49 26.89
C ILE A 28 6.89 -8.02 27.07
N HIS A 29 7.32 -8.96 26.23
CA HIS A 29 8.68 -9.48 26.24
C HIS A 29 9.71 -8.36 26.11
N ALA A 30 9.52 -7.40 25.21
CA ALA A 30 10.43 -6.27 25.02
C ALA A 30 10.56 -5.39 26.28
N PHE A 31 9.47 -5.17 27.01
CA PHE A 31 9.51 -4.47 28.31
C PHE A 31 10.35 -5.23 29.34
N PHE A 32 10.17 -6.55 29.46
CA PHE A 32 10.94 -7.35 30.40
C PHE A 32 12.41 -7.53 30.00
N VAL A 33 12.74 -7.56 28.70
CA VAL A 33 14.13 -7.49 28.22
C VAL A 33 14.79 -6.19 28.68
N TRP A 34 14.09 -5.06 28.54
CA TRP A 34 14.59 -3.78 29.04
C TRP A 34 14.79 -3.80 30.57
N ALA A 35 13.84 -4.36 31.32
CA ALA A 35 13.91 -4.42 32.78
C ALA A 35 15.07 -5.30 33.28
N GLU A 36 15.27 -6.47 32.65
CA GLU A 36 16.38 -7.39 32.92
C GLU A 36 17.73 -6.74 32.59
N GLY A 37 17.85 -6.10 31.41
CA GLY A 37 19.07 -5.38 31.02
C GLY A 37 19.41 -4.16 31.90
N ARG A 38 18.45 -3.66 32.67
CA ARG A 38 18.65 -2.60 33.68
C ARG A 38 18.89 -3.15 35.08
N GLY A 39 18.83 -4.47 35.28
CA GLY A 39 18.97 -5.12 36.57
C GLY A 39 17.78 -4.93 37.51
N PHE A 40 16.61 -4.52 36.99
CA PHE A 40 15.39 -4.42 37.81
C PHE A 40 14.77 -5.79 38.11
N ILE A 41 15.11 -6.79 37.31
CA ILE A 41 14.75 -8.19 37.49
C ILE A 41 15.95 -9.05 37.11
N GLU A 42 16.01 -10.28 37.63
CA GLU A 42 17.08 -11.22 37.31
C GLU A 42 16.80 -12.02 36.02
N VAL A 43 15.53 -12.36 35.78
CA VAL A 43 15.11 -13.20 34.65
C VAL A 43 13.81 -12.68 34.04
N ASN A 44 13.78 -12.54 32.72
CA ASN A 44 12.57 -12.23 31.98
C ASN A 44 11.59 -13.43 31.94
N PRO A 45 10.38 -13.31 32.53
CA PRO A 45 9.42 -14.40 32.61
C PRO A 45 8.72 -14.71 31.27
N PHE A 46 8.98 -13.91 30.23
CA PHE A 46 8.44 -14.09 28.88
C PHE A 46 9.42 -14.74 27.90
N HIS A 47 10.61 -15.13 28.35
CA HIS A 47 11.51 -15.95 27.54
C HIS A 47 10.77 -17.21 27.06
N LEU A 48 10.80 -17.47 25.73
CA LEU A 48 10.18 -18.63 25.06
C LEU A 48 8.63 -18.69 25.11
N VAL A 49 7.95 -17.71 25.70
CA VAL A 49 6.48 -17.68 25.74
C VAL A 49 5.88 -17.59 24.33
N SER A 50 6.50 -16.81 23.45
CA SER A 50 6.08 -16.68 22.05
C SER A 50 6.07 -18.01 21.29
N SER A 51 7.01 -18.92 21.57
CA SER A 51 7.11 -20.25 20.93
C SER A 51 6.03 -21.23 21.37
N THR A 52 5.37 -20.98 22.50
CA THR A 52 4.27 -21.83 23.01
C THR A 52 2.90 -21.49 22.41
N ILE A 53 2.81 -20.39 21.66
CA ILE A 53 1.56 -19.95 21.04
C ILE A 53 1.36 -20.74 19.73
N LEU A 54 0.60 -21.83 19.81
CA LEU A 54 0.26 -22.66 18.65
C LEU A 54 -0.55 -21.86 17.64
N GLU A 55 -0.11 -21.84 16.38
CA GLU A 55 -0.93 -21.37 15.28
C GLU A 55 -2.04 -22.38 15.00
N LYS A 56 -3.28 -22.04 15.32
CA LYS A 56 -4.39 -22.66 14.56
C LYS A 56 -4.19 -22.23 13.10
N LYS A 57 -3.84 -23.18 12.23
CA LYS A 57 -3.93 -23.04 10.75
C LYS A 57 -5.40 -22.90 10.35
N VAL A 58 -6.09 -21.90 10.87
CA VAL A 58 -7.39 -21.48 10.32
C VAL A 58 -7.05 -21.02 8.91
N GLY A 59 -7.67 -21.64 7.91
CA GLY A 59 -7.47 -21.35 6.48
C GLY A 59 -7.77 -19.88 6.18
N ARG A 60 -6.82 -19.00 6.48
CA ARG A 60 -6.93 -17.58 6.24
C ARG A 60 -6.84 -17.45 4.74
N LYS A 61 -7.96 -17.10 4.11
CA LYS A 61 -8.01 -16.87 2.67
C LYS A 61 -6.91 -15.86 2.31
N ASN A 62 -5.97 -16.30 1.47
CA ASN A 62 -4.82 -15.50 1.11
C ASN A 62 -5.27 -14.25 0.37
N LYS A 63 -4.62 -13.12 0.65
CA LYS A 63 -4.87 -11.88 -0.08
C LYS A 63 -4.40 -12.04 -1.52
N ARG A 64 -5.26 -11.72 -2.49
CA ARG A 64 -5.00 -11.88 -3.92
C ARG A 64 -5.03 -10.55 -4.67
N GLU A 65 -4.67 -10.60 -5.95
CA GLU A 65 -4.80 -9.50 -6.91
C GLU A 65 -6.26 -9.12 -7.15
N TRP A 66 -6.49 -7.88 -7.58
CA TRP A 66 -7.75 -7.44 -8.17
C TRP A 66 -7.97 -8.12 -9.53
N SER A 67 -9.17 -8.63 -9.78
CA SER A 67 -9.57 -9.04 -11.14
C SER A 67 -9.96 -7.83 -12.00
N PRO A 68 -9.87 -7.92 -13.34
CA PRO A 68 -10.34 -6.87 -14.24
C PRO A 68 -11.80 -6.43 -13.98
N GLU A 69 -12.69 -7.37 -13.69
CA GLU A 69 -14.10 -7.11 -13.38
C GLU A 69 -14.27 -6.42 -12.03
N GLU A 70 -13.47 -6.79 -11.03
CA GLU A 70 -13.48 -6.13 -9.73
C GLU A 70 -12.97 -4.69 -9.83
N ILE A 71 -11.96 -4.43 -10.65
CA ILE A 71 -11.45 -3.08 -10.92
C ILE A 71 -12.57 -2.23 -11.52
N LYS A 72 -13.22 -2.70 -12.58
CA LYS A 72 -14.34 -1.99 -13.23
C LYS A 72 -15.48 -1.69 -12.24
N ARG A 73 -15.98 -2.70 -11.52
CA ARG A 73 -17.04 -2.51 -10.52
C ARG A 73 -16.65 -1.54 -9.41
N PHE A 74 -15.37 -1.53 -8.99
CA PHE A 74 -14.91 -0.59 -7.97
C PHE A 74 -14.83 0.83 -8.51
N LEU A 75 -14.34 1.01 -9.74
CA LEU A 75 -14.33 2.30 -10.42
C LEU A 75 -15.75 2.87 -10.46
N ASP A 76 -16.74 2.11 -10.93
CA ASP A 76 -18.16 2.50 -11.01
C ASP A 76 -18.74 3.03 -9.70
N VAL A 77 -18.50 2.34 -8.58
CA VAL A 77 -19.04 2.79 -7.29
C VAL A 77 -18.25 3.93 -6.65
N SER A 78 -17.06 4.24 -7.18
CA SER A 78 -16.13 5.22 -6.59
C SER A 78 -16.11 6.58 -7.29
N GLN A 79 -16.69 6.69 -8.49
CA GLN A 79 -16.61 7.88 -9.35
C GLN A 79 -17.08 9.18 -8.66
N SER A 80 -17.95 9.08 -7.65
CA SER A 80 -18.47 10.23 -6.91
C SER A 80 -17.52 10.86 -5.89
N ASP A 81 -16.40 10.22 -5.54
CA ASP A 81 -15.36 10.80 -4.67
C ASP A 81 -14.02 10.87 -5.43
N PRO A 82 -13.68 12.02 -6.05
CA PRO A 82 -12.47 12.18 -6.85
C PRO A 82 -11.19 11.71 -6.14
N ARG A 83 -11.11 11.91 -4.82
CA ARG A 83 -9.95 11.48 -4.02
C ARG A 83 -9.79 9.96 -4.02
N ILE A 84 -10.89 9.20 -4.07
CA ILE A 84 -10.85 7.73 -4.12
C ILE A 84 -10.44 7.27 -5.51
N VAL A 85 -10.98 7.89 -6.57
CA VAL A 85 -10.57 7.63 -7.96
C VAL A 85 -9.07 7.87 -8.11
N ALA A 86 -8.57 9.03 -7.68
CA ALA A 86 -7.15 9.35 -7.70
C ALA A 86 -6.32 8.33 -6.93
N MET A 87 -6.68 8.04 -5.67
CA MET A 87 -5.96 7.07 -4.84
C MET A 87 -5.90 5.69 -5.48
N PHE A 88 -7.00 5.21 -6.05
CA PHE A 88 -7.09 3.88 -6.62
C PHE A 88 -6.34 3.79 -7.95
N ALA A 89 -6.52 4.75 -8.85
CA ALA A 89 -5.81 4.82 -10.13
C ALA A 89 -4.29 4.87 -9.94
N LEU A 90 -3.81 5.76 -9.06
CA LEU A 90 -2.39 5.85 -8.73
C LEU A 90 -1.87 4.55 -8.14
N ALA A 91 -2.60 3.93 -7.20
CA ALA A 91 -2.17 2.67 -6.59
C ALA A 91 -2.09 1.51 -7.60
N LEU A 92 -3.03 1.46 -8.55
CA LEU A 92 -3.12 0.41 -9.56
C LEU A 92 -1.94 0.44 -10.55
N PHE A 93 -1.31 1.60 -10.79
CA PHE A 93 -0.20 1.72 -11.74
C PHE A 93 1.17 2.04 -11.10
N THR A 94 1.21 2.39 -9.81
CA THR A 94 2.46 2.67 -9.09
C THR A 94 2.81 1.62 -8.03
N GLY A 95 1.81 0.87 -7.54
CA GLY A 95 1.96 -0.09 -6.45
C GLY A 95 2.34 0.56 -5.10
N MET A 96 2.25 1.88 -4.98
CA MET A 96 2.57 2.61 -3.76
C MET A 96 1.66 2.22 -2.60
N ARG A 97 2.19 2.27 -1.37
CA ARG A 97 1.38 1.98 -0.18
C ARG A 97 0.35 3.09 0.04
N GLY A 98 -0.83 2.78 0.58
CA GLY A 98 -1.88 3.78 0.80
C GLY A 98 -1.46 4.98 1.65
N ARG A 99 -0.60 4.78 2.66
CA ARG A 99 -0.01 5.90 3.43
C ARG A 99 1.02 6.70 2.64
N GLU A 100 1.78 6.06 1.74
CA GLU A 100 2.72 6.77 0.86
C GLU A 100 1.93 7.66 -0.11
N LEU A 101 0.92 7.11 -0.79
CA LEU A 101 0.03 7.88 -1.67
C LEU A 101 -0.71 9.00 -0.95
N ALA A 102 -1.21 8.73 0.26
CA ALA A 102 -1.90 9.74 1.04
C ALA A 102 -0.97 10.85 1.55
N ASN A 103 0.35 10.73 1.43
CA ASN A 103 1.32 11.74 1.89
C ASN A 103 2.23 12.24 0.76
N ILE A 104 2.03 11.77 -0.47
CA ILE A 104 2.87 12.16 -1.61
C ILE A 104 2.66 13.65 -1.92
N LYS A 105 3.77 14.34 -2.17
CA LYS A 105 3.78 15.78 -2.47
C LYS A 105 3.64 16.03 -3.96
N ALA A 106 3.10 17.20 -4.31
CA ALA A 106 2.89 17.62 -5.69
C ALA A 106 4.15 18.24 -6.34
N ASP A 107 5.13 18.64 -5.53
CA ASP A 107 6.37 19.35 -5.89
C ASP A 107 7.47 18.46 -6.49
N SER A 108 7.09 17.28 -6.98
CA SER A 108 8.02 16.37 -7.65
C SER A 108 8.72 17.07 -8.84
N PRO A 109 10.06 16.99 -8.96
CA PRO A 109 10.82 17.71 -9.98
C PRO A 109 10.68 17.11 -11.39
N SER A 110 9.93 16.02 -11.57
CA SER A 110 9.70 15.39 -12.88
C SER A 110 8.26 14.96 -13.03
N GLU A 111 7.66 15.21 -14.20
CA GLU A 111 6.33 14.69 -14.55
C GLU A 111 6.30 13.15 -14.61
N LYS A 112 7.42 12.50 -14.96
CA LYS A 112 7.49 11.05 -15.18
C LYS A 112 7.68 10.25 -13.89
N PHE A 113 7.93 10.91 -12.76
CA PHE A 113 8.26 10.24 -11.49
C PHE A 113 7.56 10.91 -10.30
N LEU A 114 7.26 10.12 -9.28
CA LEU A 114 6.82 10.57 -7.96
C LEU A 114 7.92 10.28 -6.93
N TRP A 115 8.18 11.23 -6.04
CA TRP A 115 9.24 11.12 -5.03
C TRP A 115 8.67 10.69 -3.69
N VAL A 116 9.02 9.47 -3.27
CA VAL A 116 8.71 9.02 -1.91
C VAL A 116 9.91 9.37 -1.04
N ASP A 117 9.83 10.48 -0.30
CA ASP A 117 10.97 10.97 0.50
C ASP A 117 11.02 10.40 1.92
N ALA A 118 9.97 9.70 2.34
CA ALA A 118 9.89 9.09 3.66
C ALA A 118 9.08 7.79 3.65
N GLY A 119 9.50 6.83 4.46
CA GLY A 119 8.72 5.64 4.76
C GLY A 119 9.31 4.82 5.90
N LYS A 120 8.69 3.67 6.18
CA LYS A 120 9.01 2.88 7.37
C LYS A 120 10.46 2.38 7.37
N ASN A 121 11.05 2.15 6.20
CA ASN A 121 12.39 1.61 6.01
C ASN A 121 13.18 2.45 4.99
N LYS A 122 14.52 2.37 4.97
CA LYS A 122 15.36 3.06 3.97
C LYS A 122 14.95 2.75 2.52
N SER A 123 14.53 1.52 2.23
CA SER A 123 14.04 1.10 0.90
C SER A 123 12.70 1.71 0.48
N SER A 124 12.01 2.41 1.39
CA SER A 124 10.80 3.16 1.05
C SER A 124 11.12 4.43 0.29
N VAL A 125 12.31 5.02 0.51
CA VAL A 125 12.75 6.23 -0.19
C VAL A 125 13.12 5.87 -1.62
N ARG A 126 12.35 6.34 -2.59
CA ARG A 126 12.52 5.98 -4.01
C ARG A 126 11.81 6.94 -4.95
N GLN A 127 12.25 6.90 -6.20
CA GLN A 127 11.52 7.47 -7.33
C GLN A 127 10.59 6.40 -7.90
N VAL A 128 9.32 6.73 -8.03
CA VAL A 128 8.29 5.83 -8.55
C VAL A 128 7.91 6.32 -9.95
N PRO A 129 8.23 5.56 -11.02
CA PRO A 129 7.84 5.94 -12.38
C PRO A 129 6.31 6.00 -12.52
N VAL A 130 5.85 6.95 -13.32
CA VAL A 130 4.43 7.19 -13.62
C VAL A 130 4.10 6.49 -14.93
N HIS A 131 3.09 5.61 -14.89
CA HIS A 131 2.58 4.96 -16.10
C HIS A 131 1.90 5.98 -17.03
N PRO A 132 2.08 5.91 -18.36
CA PRO A 132 1.45 6.85 -19.30
C PRO A 132 -0.06 7.01 -19.11
N ILE A 133 -0.78 5.91 -18.82
CA ILE A 133 -2.22 5.94 -18.56
C ILE A 133 -2.65 6.80 -17.35
N ILE A 134 -1.79 7.03 -16.37
CA ILE A 134 -2.11 7.91 -15.22
C ILE A 134 -1.37 9.24 -15.31
N GLN A 135 -0.59 9.48 -16.38
CA GLN A 135 0.16 10.71 -16.56
C GLN A 135 -0.76 11.95 -16.59
N PRO A 136 -1.88 11.96 -17.36
CA PRO A 136 -2.79 13.12 -17.36
C PRO A 136 -3.40 13.38 -15.98
N LEU A 137 -3.73 12.32 -15.24
CA LEU A 137 -4.22 12.43 -13.86
C LEU A 137 -3.15 13.05 -12.94
N VAL A 138 -1.90 12.59 -13.02
CA VAL A 138 -0.80 13.12 -12.20
C VAL A 138 -0.60 14.61 -12.50
N THR A 139 -0.52 15.00 -13.76
CA THR A 139 -0.35 16.41 -14.17
C THR A 139 -1.52 17.27 -13.67
N LYS A 140 -2.76 16.79 -13.80
CA LYS A 140 -3.93 17.50 -13.27
C LYS A 140 -3.88 17.66 -11.76
N LEU A 141 -3.56 16.60 -11.03
CA LEU A 141 -3.44 16.63 -9.56
C LEU A 141 -2.33 17.58 -9.07
N ARG A 142 -1.24 17.73 -9.84
CA ARG A 142 -0.18 18.71 -9.55
C ARG A 142 -0.67 20.14 -9.73
N ASN A 143 -1.35 20.41 -10.84
CA ASN A 143 -1.89 21.74 -11.13
C ASN A 143 -2.98 22.16 -10.14
N ASP A 144 -3.76 21.20 -9.65
CA ASP A 144 -4.83 21.41 -8.67
C ASP A 144 -4.32 21.32 -7.21
N ALA A 145 -3.01 21.15 -7.00
CA ALA A 145 -2.46 21.02 -5.66
C ALA A 145 -2.73 22.29 -4.84
N GLY A 146 -3.39 22.12 -3.71
CA GLY A 146 -3.72 23.22 -2.81
C GLY A 146 -2.54 23.63 -1.93
N ALA A 147 -2.79 24.58 -1.02
CA ALA A 147 -1.80 25.08 -0.07
C ALA A 147 -1.24 23.99 0.89
N ASP A 148 -1.90 22.83 1.02
CA ASP A 148 -1.38 21.69 1.80
C ASP A 148 -0.21 20.95 1.09
N GLY A 149 0.02 21.25 -0.20
CA GLY A 149 1.15 20.80 -1.01
C GLY A 149 1.12 19.31 -1.36
N TYR A 150 0.02 18.61 -1.07
CA TYR A 150 -0.10 17.18 -1.37
C TYR A 150 -0.70 16.95 -2.75
N LEU A 151 -0.22 15.91 -3.44
CA LEU A 151 -0.75 15.52 -4.75
C LEU A 151 -2.23 15.15 -4.70
N ILE A 152 -2.68 14.53 -3.59
CA ILE A 152 -4.10 14.28 -3.33
C ILE A 152 -4.56 15.29 -2.26
N PRO A 153 -5.20 16.40 -2.66
CA PRO A 153 -5.64 17.43 -1.72
C PRO A 153 -6.87 16.99 -0.92
N GLY A 154 -7.11 17.65 0.21
CA GLY A 154 -8.36 17.52 0.96
C GLY A 154 -8.60 16.16 1.65
N LEU A 155 -7.52 15.39 1.90
CA LEU A 155 -7.59 14.20 2.75
C LEU A 155 -7.62 14.62 4.23
N THR A 156 -8.58 14.07 4.97
CA THR A 156 -8.68 14.32 6.42
C THR A 156 -7.55 13.65 7.19
N VAL A 157 -6.91 14.42 8.06
CA VAL A 157 -5.90 13.92 9.00
C VAL A 157 -6.59 13.27 10.19
N SER A 158 -6.26 12.01 10.47
CA SER A 158 -6.70 11.35 11.70
C SER A 158 -5.67 11.47 12.81
N GLN A 159 -6.13 11.93 13.98
CA GLN A 159 -5.33 11.98 15.21
C GLN A 159 -5.38 10.65 15.99
N PRO A 160 -4.40 10.38 16.88
CA PRO A 160 -3.17 11.15 17.14
C PRO A 160 -2.04 10.82 16.16
N ASP A 161 -2.23 9.86 15.25
CA ASP A 161 -1.16 9.32 14.39
C ASP A 161 -0.88 10.16 13.13
N ASN A 162 -1.38 11.40 13.07
CA ASN A 162 -1.30 12.34 11.94
C ASN A 162 -1.50 11.66 10.57
N ASN A 163 -2.55 10.84 10.46
CA ASN A 163 -2.69 9.87 9.38
C ASN A 163 -3.78 10.29 8.36
N ARG A 164 -3.34 10.73 7.18
CA ARG A 164 -4.21 11.14 6.05
C ARG A 164 -4.92 9.96 5.37
N TYR A 165 -4.39 8.74 5.48
CA TYR A 165 -4.97 7.55 4.83
C TYR A 165 -6.13 6.92 5.61
N LYS A 166 -6.14 7.02 6.94
CA LYS A 166 -7.05 6.23 7.80
C LYS A 166 -8.52 6.36 7.45
N ASN A 167 -9.01 7.57 7.18
CA ASN A 167 -10.42 7.82 6.88
C ASN A 167 -10.79 7.45 5.45
N ILE A 168 -9.95 7.80 4.47
CA ILE A 168 -10.17 7.42 3.07
C ILE A 168 -10.06 5.91 2.87
N GLY A 169 -9.14 5.24 3.56
CA GLY A 169 -9.04 3.78 3.57
C GLY A 169 -10.30 3.09 4.13
N LYS A 170 -10.97 3.69 5.13
CA LYS A 170 -12.29 3.21 5.60
C LYS A 170 -13.37 3.41 4.53
N LYS A 171 -13.37 4.54 3.82
CA LYS A 171 -14.31 4.78 2.71
C LYS A 171 -14.11 3.77 1.58
N ILE A 172 -12.86 3.56 1.15
CA ILE A 172 -12.49 2.53 0.17
C ILE A 172 -12.98 1.14 0.61
N LYS A 173 -12.79 0.77 1.88
CA LYS A 173 -13.28 -0.51 2.41
C LYS A 173 -14.81 -0.65 2.28
N ARG A 174 -15.57 0.44 2.52
CA ARG A 174 -17.03 0.46 2.38
C ARG A 174 -17.46 0.36 0.93
N LEU A 175 -16.81 1.10 0.03
CA LEU A 175 -17.10 1.05 -1.42
C LEU A 175 -16.79 -0.33 -2.01
N ARG A 176 -15.68 -0.95 -1.60
CA ARG A 176 -15.35 -2.34 -1.95
C ARG A 176 -16.47 -3.30 -1.55
N ALA A 177 -17.02 -3.15 -0.34
CA ALA A 177 -18.16 -3.96 0.10
C ALA A 177 -19.43 -3.65 -0.72
N LYS A 178 -19.68 -2.38 -1.04
CA LYS A 178 -20.80 -1.95 -1.91
C LYS A 178 -20.71 -2.56 -3.32
N ALA A 179 -19.49 -2.70 -3.87
CA ALA A 179 -19.22 -3.36 -5.15
C ALA A 179 -19.17 -4.90 -5.07
N ASN A 180 -19.55 -5.47 -3.92
CA ASN A 180 -19.60 -6.90 -3.66
C ASN A 180 -18.26 -7.64 -3.92
N ILE A 181 -17.15 -6.99 -3.57
CA ILE A 181 -15.79 -7.53 -3.76
C ILE A 181 -15.32 -8.27 -2.50
N SER A 182 -14.71 -9.44 -2.70
CA SER A 182 -14.24 -10.35 -1.63
C SER A 182 -13.28 -9.68 -0.64
N GLU A 183 -13.34 -10.07 0.64
CA GLU A 183 -12.36 -9.65 1.67
C GLU A 183 -10.93 -10.14 1.42
N GLU A 184 -10.74 -11.03 0.45
CA GLU A 184 -9.43 -11.42 -0.09
C GLU A 184 -8.75 -10.31 -0.89
N VAL A 185 -9.51 -9.30 -1.30
CA VAL A 185 -9.02 -8.12 -2.00
C VAL A 185 -9.15 -6.91 -1.08
N ASP A 186 -8.08 -6.15 -0.94
CA ASP A 186 -8.10 -4.88 -0.23
C ASP A 186 -7.30 -3.81 -0.98
N PHE A 187 -7.15 -2.63 -0.40
CA PHE A 187 -6.39 -1.57 -1.06
C PHE A 187 -4.94 -1.99 -1.34
N HIS A 188 -4.31 -2.79 -0.47
CA HIS A 188 -2.96 -3.28 -0.69
C HIS A 188 -2.88 -4.36 -1.78
N SER A 189 -4.01 -4.95 -2.18
CA SER A 189 -4.08 -5.80 -3.37
C SER A 189 -3.75 -5.05 -4.66
N THR A 190 -3.85 -3.71 -4.74
CA THR A 190 -3.39 -2.94 -5.91
C THR A 190 -1.90 -3.14 -6.15
N ARG A 191 -1.11 -3.12 -5.08
CA ARG A 191 0.32 -3.43 -5.11
C ARG A 191 0.60 -4.87 -5.53
N ARG A 192 -0.26 -5.83 -5.14
CA ARG A 192 -0.17 -7.22 -5.59
C ARG A 192 -0.46 -7.32 -7.08
N SER A 193 -1.47 -6.61 -7.56
CA SER A 193 -1.80 -6.52 -8.98
C SER A 193 -0.64 -5.95 -9.80
N VAL A 194 0.06 -4.91 -9.31
CA VAL A 194 1.27 -4.39 -9.95
C VAL A 194 2.38 -5.44 -9.98
N ALA A 195 2.63 -6.13 -8.86
CA ALA A 195 3.64 -7.19 -8.81
C ALA A 195 3.33 -8.31 -9.83
N GLY A 196 2.08 -8.77 -9.89
CA GLY A 196 1.65 -9.80 -10.83
C GLY A 196 1.69 -9.32 -12.28
N ALA A 197 1.34 -8.06 -12.56
CA ALA A 197 1.42 -7.50 -13.91
C ALA A 197 2.88 -7.41 -14.40
N LEU A 198 3.81 -6.97 -13.55
CA LEU A 198 5.23 -6.94 -13.85
C LEU A 198 5.79 -8.36 -14.08
N GLU A 199 5.43 -9.32 -13.22
CA GLU A 199 5.82 -10.72 -13.37
C GLU A 199 5.33 -11.32 -14.69
N ARG A 200 4.06 -11.11 -15.04
CA ARG A 200 3.48 -11.57 -16.32
C ARG A 200 4.14 -10.90 -17.53
N ALA A 201 4.64 -9.68 -17.39
CA ALA A 201 5.39 -8.97 -18.42
C ALA A 201 6.88 -9.39 -18.51
N GLY A 202 7.32 -10.36 -17.70
CA GLY A 202 8.72 -10.84 -17.70
C GLY A 202 9.71 -9.89 -17.03
N VAL A 203 9.23 -8.90 -16.27
CA VAL A 203 10.09 -7.98 -15.53
C VAL A 203 10.80 -8.72 -14.40
N SER A 204 12.12 -8.58 -14.32
CA SER A 204 12.92 -9.25 -13.29
C SER A 204 12.46 -8.91 -11.86
N GLN A 205 12.60 -9.87 -10.94
CA GLN A 205 12.22 -9.70 -9.54
C GLN A 205 12.95 -8.52 -8.87
N ASP A 206 14.23 -8.24 -9.22
CA ASP A 206 14.97 -7.10 -8.70
C ASP A 206 14.36 -5.76 -9.15
N MET A 207 14.04 -5.63 -10.44
CA MET A 207 13.38 -4.45 -11.00
C MET A 207 12.02 -4.23 -10.34
N ALA A 208 11.19 -5.28 -10.25
CA ALA A 208 9.89 -5.21 -9.60
C ALA A 208 10.01 -4.85 -8.11
N ALA A 209 11.00 -5.41 -7.41
CA ALA A 209 11.29 -5.09 -6.01
C ALA A 209 11.66 -3.61 -5.83
N ARG A 210 12.43 -3.02 -6.75
CA ARG A 210 12.80 -1.59 -6.71
C ARG A 210 11.62 -0.67 -6.97
N ILE A 211 10.81 -0.94 -8.00
CA ILE A 211 9.57 -0.19 -8.29
C ILE A 211 8.66 -0.17 -7.07
N LEU A 212 8.46 -1.36 -6.48
CA LEU A 212 7.61 -1.51 -5.32
C LEU A 212 8.27 -0.93 -4.04
N GLY A 213 9.59 -0.86 -3.93
CA GLY A 213 10.28 -0.47 -2.69
C GLY A 213 10.28 -1.60 -1.65
N HIS A 214 10.61 -2.81 -2.12
CA HIS A 214 11.04 -3.93 -1.29
C HIS A 214 12.53 -3.84 -1.00
N THR A 215 12.96 -4.31 0.17
CA THR A 215 14.39 -4.41 0.48
C THR A 215 15.02 -5.37 -0.53
N PRO A 216 16.13 -4.98 -1.20
CA PRO A 216 16.84 -5.88 -2.11
C PRO A 216 17.19 -7.19 -1.40
N THR A 217 16.95 -8.31 -2.05
CA THR A 217 17.20 -9.64 -1.47
C THR A 217 18.72 -9.96 -1.43
N SER A 218 19.50 -9.32 -2.29
CA SER A 218 20.95 -9.50 -2.40
C SER A 218 21.72 -8.37 -1.71
N LEU A 219 22.65 -8.71 -0.81
CA LEU A 219 23.58 -7.76 -0.18
C LEU A 219 24.37 -6.95 -1.22
N THR A 220 24.81 -7.58 -2.31
CA THR A 220 25.64 -6.94 -3.36
C THR A 220 24.93 -5.75 -4.01
N TYR A 221 23.68 -5.92 -4.45
CA TYR A 221 22.90 -4.82 -5.01
C TYR A 221 22.45 -3.79 -3.96
N GLY A 222 22.25 -4.21 -2.71
CA GLY A 222 21.89 -3.30 -1.61
C GLY A 222 23.03 -2.37 -1.15
N LEU A 223 24.29 -2.78 -1.30
CA LEU A 223 25.47 -2.04 -0.85
C LEU A 223 26.30 -1.40 -1.98
N TYR A 224 26.33 -2.00 -3.17
CA TYR A 224 27.28 -1.62 -4.24
C TYR A 224 26.63 -1.15 -5.56
N SER A 225 25.30 -1.23 -5.71
CA SER A 225 24.66 -0.75 -6.95
C SER A 225 24.23 0.71 -6.83
N GLY A 226 24.59 1.55 -7.81
CA GLY A 226 24.12 2.93 -7.93
C GLY A 226 22.63 3.07 -8.29
N GLY A 227 21.86 1.98 -8.20
CA GLY A 227 20.45 1.91 -8.64
C GLY A 227 20.30 1.48 -10.10
N LEU A 228 19.06 1.19 -10.50
CA LEU A 228 18.69 1.03 -11.90
C LEU A 228 18.45 2.41 -12.52
N LYS A 229 18.70 2.53 -13.83
CA LYS A 229 18.47 3.80 -14.54
C LYS A 229 16.97 4.12 -14.55
N GLN A 230 16.64 5.41 -14.47
CA GLN A 230 15.26 5.90 -14.54
C GLN A 230 14.50 5.35 -15.76
N ASP A 231 15.15 5.32 -16.93
CA ASP A 231 14.53 4.81 -18.15
C ASP A 231 14.15 3.32 -18.06
N GLN A 232 14.95 2.51 -17.35
CA GLN A 232 14.64 1.09 -17.15
C GLN A 232 13.43 0.89 -16.23
N LEU A 233 13.31 1.73 -15.20
CA LEU A 233 12.15 1.72 -14.30
C LEU A 233 10.88 2.15 -15.03
N LEU A 234 10.99 3.19 -15.88
CA LEU A 234 9.88 3.69 -16.67
C LEU A 234 9.41 2.64 -17.67
N GLU A 235 10.34 1.98 -18.37
CA GLU A 235 10.00 0.94 -19.34
C GLU A 235 9.33 -0.28 -18.68
N ALA A 236 9.82 -0.69 -17.52
CA ALA A 236 9.20 -1.75 -16.74
C ALA A 236 7.79 -1.37 -16.27
N VAL A 237 7.53 -0.11 -15.90
CA VAL A 237 6.16 0.30 -15.54
C VAL A 237 5.25 0.34 -16.76
N LYS A 238 5.69 0.83 -17.92
CA LYS A 238 4.88 0.84 -19.15
C LYS A 238 4.37 -0.55 -19.57
N SER A 239 5.01 -1.62 -19.14
CA SER A 239 4.56 -2.99 -19.44
C SER A 239 3.39 -3.46 -18.54
N ILE A 240 2.96 -2.66 -17.56
CA ILE A 240 1.81 -2.97 -16.70
C ILE A 240 0.52 -2.83 -17.51
N HIS A 241 -0.16 -3.95 -17.72
CA HIS A 241 -1.45 -3.99 -18.42
C HIS A 241 -2.47 -4.85 -17.65
N TYR A 242 -3.70 -4.35 -17.55
CA TYR A 242 -4.82 -5.04 -16.88
C TYR A 242 -5.95 -5.45 -17.84
N GLY A 243 -5.73 -5.26 -19.14
CA GLY A 243 -6.71 -5.48 -20.20
C GLY A 243 -7.34 -4.17 -20.68
N ASP A 244 -7.56 -4.06 -22.00
CA ASP A 244 -8.09 -2.86 -22.65
C ASP A 244 -9.40 -2.37 -22.04
N GLY A 245 -10.28 -3.28 -21.63
CA GLY A 245 -11.54 -2.92 -20.98
C GLY A 245 -11.35 -2.23 -19.62
N VAL A 246 -10.32 -2.59 -18.86
CA VAL A 246 -9.99 -1.92 -17.59
C VAL A 246 -9.41 -0.54 -17.86
N GLU A 247 -8.48 -0.45 -18.81
CA GLU A 247 -7.85 0.81 -19.17
C GLU A 247 -8.84 1.81 -19.78
N GLY A 248 -9.76 1.34 -20.63
CA GLY A 248 -10.86 2.14 -21.17
C GLY A 248 -11.75 2.70 -20.06
N SER A 249 -12.26 1.85 -19.16
CA SER A 249 -13.06 2.31 -18.01
C SER A 249 -12.28 3.28 -17.11
N LEU A 250 -10.98 3.06 -16.92
CA LEU A 250 -10.17 3.96 -16.12
C LEU A 250 -9.99 5.33 -16.78
N ARG A 251 -9.69 5.36 -18.09
CA ARG A 251 -9.57 6.61 -18.87
C ARG A 251 -10.89 7.39 -18.79
N GLU A 252 -12.02 6.74 -19.06
CA GLU A 252 -13.36 7.34 -18.98
C GLU A 252 -13.63 7.94 -17.60
N VAL A 253 -13.42 7.19 -16.53
CA VAL A 253 -13.64 7.68 -15.15
C VAL A 253 -12.71 8.84 -14.83
N ILE A 254 -11.44 8.77 -15.21
CA ILE A 254 -10.49 9.86 -14.98
C ILE A 254 -10.90 11.12 -15.75
N THR A 255 -11.28 10.99 -17.02
CA THR A 255 -11.76 12.09 -17.86
C THR A 255 -13.01 12.74 -17.25
N ASN A 256 -14.01 11.94 -16.89
CA ASN A 256 -15.26 12.45 -16.31
C ASN A 256 -15.05 13.09 -14.93
N THR A 257 -14.14 12.55 -14.12
CA THR A 257 -13.93 13.02 -12.74
C THR A 257 -13.04 14.25 -12.67
N PHE A 258 -12.04 14.36 -13.56
CA PHE A 258 -10.99 15.39 -13.48
C PHE A 258 -10.96 16.34 -14.69
N GLY A 259 -11.78 16.10 -15.70
CA GLY A 259 -11.81 16.92 -16.93
C GLY A 259 -10.51 16.82 -17.73
N VAL A 260 -9.81 15.69 -17.68
CA VAL A 260 -8.56 15.48 -18.42
C VAL A 260 -8.80 14.75 -19.73
N CYS A 261 -8.11 15.16 -20.78
CA CYS A 261 -8.11 14.48 -22.08
C CYS A 261 -6.91 13.53 -22.16
N TYR A 262 -7.11 12.40 -22.84
CA TYR A 262 -6.01 11.55 -23.29
C TYR A 262 -5.78 11.88 -24.75
N ASP A 263 -4.54 12.23 -25.11
CA ASP A 263 -4.14 12.27 -26.51
C ASP A 263 -4.16 10.83 -27.01
N LEU A 264 -5.11 10.52 -27.91
CA LEU A 264 -5.27 9.23 -28.57
C LEU A 264 -4.21 9.04 -29.65
#